data_AF-A0A3D9Q4F4-F1
#
_entry.id   AF-A0A3D9Q4F4-F1
#
_cell.length_a   1.000
_cell.length_b   1.000
_cell.length_c   1.000
_cell.angle_alpha   90.00
_cell.angle_beta   90.00
_cell.angle_gamma   90.00
#
_symmetry.space_group_name_H-M   'P 1'
#
loop_
_entity.id
_entity.type
_entity.pdbx_description
1 polymer ?
#
loop_
_entity_poly.entity_id
_entity_poly.type
_entity_poly.pdbx_seq_one_letter_code
_entity_poly.pdbx_strand_id
1 'polypeptide(L)'
;MPNIWTHFLFGQKCLQELGEAELIASPHLERMFNMGCQGPDFLFYHNFLPWKKDTRMSLLGSEMHQHHCGEVIMDMLDTLEGQAAPQSKQQFALVYALGFLLHHLLDRVMHPYVFSRSGSRKWDHQRFEIMMDTLIVRKLRGVETWKTEVWKDIDIRGELPPLIVNAFEQIAAVHYPALAARIRREDWRDAMLDMIGAQRLFYDPTGIKRLLTLGQIEPFVFRRELPALDILNETHRPWLDPTDGQTLHTESVWDLWDIALEEAIPVVRAVLVWLRAEDSSQQELNREAPSRNQLREAAALLIGNRSYETGLPCESNATIQYEDPIWPSLSL
;
A
#
# COMPACT_ATOMS: atom_id res chain seq x y z
N MET A 1 0.06 4.15 -6.61
CA MET A 1 -0.93 4.52 -5.58
C MET A 1 -0.85 5.98 -5.17
N PRO A 2 -1.90 6.60 -4.58
CA PRO A 2 -1.70 7.73 -3.67
C PRO A 2 -0.43 7.51 -2.83
N ASN A 3 0.38 8.53 -2.65
CA ASN A 3 1.73 8.34 -2.15
C ASN A 3 1.70 7.98 -0.63
N ILE A 4 2.83 8.13 0.07
CA ILE A 4 3.02 7.62 1.43
C ILE A 4 1.88 7.93 2.42
N TRP A 5 1.33 9.14 2.38
CA TRP A 5 0.41 9.63 3.43
C TRP A 5 -0.95 8.95 3.40
N THR A 6 -1.55 8.89 2.21
CA THR A 6 -2.95 8.47 2.05
C THR A 6 -3.14 7.06 2.60
N HIS A 7 -2.19 6.17 2.35
CA HIS A 7 -2.23 4.79 2.82
C HIS A 7 -2.33 4.64 4.33
N PHE A 8 -1.40 5.24 5.08
CA PHE A 8 -1.42 5.06 6.52
C PHE A 8 -2.55 5.85 7.18
N LEU A 9 -2.98 6.98 6.60
CA LEU A 9 -4.19 7.68 7.05
C LEU A 9 -5.44 6.81 6.87
N PHE A 10 -5.55 6.11 5.74
CA PHE A 10 -6.63 5.15 5.48
C PHE A 10 -6.60 3.99 6.46
N GLY A 11 -5.43 3.38 6.64
CA GLY A 11 -5.27 2.26 7.57
C GLY A 11 -5.61 2.64 9.02
N GLN A 12 -5.12 3.79 9.49
CA GLN A 12 -5.41 4.30 10.84
C GLN A 12 -6.91 4.57 11.02
N LYS A 13 -7.57 5.12 9.99
CA LYS A 13 -9.02 5.36 9.97
C LYS A 13 -9.80 4.04 10.05
N CYS A 14 -9.41 3.02 9.29
CA CYS A 14 -10.04 1.70 9.34
C CYS A 14 -9.93 1.06 10.74
N LEU A 15 -8.73 1.09 11.35
CA LEU A 15 -8.55 0.59 12.72
C LEU A 15 -9.40 1.37 13.73
N GLN A 16 -9.54 2.69 13.55
CA GLN A 16 -10.39 3.51 14.40
C GLN A 16 -11.86 3.10 14.31
N GLU A 17 -12.40 2.89 13.10
CA GLU A 17 -13.81 2.49 12.91
C GLU A 17 -14.10 1.07 13.39
N LEU A 18 -13.09 0.20 13.39
CA LEU A 18 -13.16 -1.13 13.99
C LEU A 18 -13.06 -1.13 15.52
N GLY A 19 -12.69 -0.01 16.15
CA GLY A 19 -12.39 0.04 17.58
C GLY A 19 -11.06 -0.60 17.97
N GLU A 20 -10.13 -0.71 17.01
CA GLU A 20 -8.84 -1.40 17.11
C GLU A 20 -7.63 -0.45 17.12
N ALA A 21 -7.87 0.85 17.37
CA ALA A 21 -6.81 1.87 17.41
C ALA A 21 -5.72 1.58 18.47
N GLU A 22 -6.06 0.83 19.52
CA GLU A 22 -5.11 0.40 20.57
C GLU A 22 -4.00 -0.52 20.03
N LEU A 23 -4.21 -1.19 18.89
CA LEU A 23 -3.17 -2.01 18.25
C LEU A 23 -1.92 -1.19 17.91
N ILE A 24 -2.09 0.11 17.66
CA ILE A 24 -1.04 1.04 17.24
C ILE A 24 -0.81 2.18 18.26
N ALA A 25 -1.24 2.02 19.51
CA ALA A 25 -1.19 3.09 20.52
C ALA A 25 0.23 3.59 20.85
N SER A 26 1.27 2.77 20.61
CA SER A 26 2.67 3.19 20.83
C SER A 26 3.30 3.76 19.54
N PRO A 27 4.16 4.79 19.64
CA PRO A 27 4.81 5.38 18.45
C PRO A 27 5.67 4.41 17.64
N HIS A 28 6.09 3.27 18.22
CA HIS A 28 6.84 2.25 17.49
C HIS A 28 5.90 1.32 16.71
N LEU A 29 4.75 0.95 17.29
CA LEU A 29 3.73 0.13 16.63
C LEU A 29 3.04 0.93 15.52
N GLU A 30 2.74 2.22 15.77
CA GLU A 30 2.21 3.12 14.74
C GLU A 30 3.15 3.22 13.54
N ARG A 31 4.46 3.46 13.74
CA ARG A 31 5.42 3.50 12.64
C ARG A 31 5.54 2.16 11.90
N MET A 32 5.47 1.04 12.62
CA MET A 32 5.47 -0.29 12.00
C MET A 32 4.22 -0.53 11.15
N PHE A 33 3.05 -0.15 11.67
CA PHE A 33 1.79 -0.20 10.94
C PHE A 33 1.82 0.70 9.71
N ASN A 34 2.25 1.95 9.85
CA ASN A 34 2.36 2.91 8.76
C ASN A 34 3.33 2.44 7.67
N MET A 35 4.43 1.79 8.06
CA MET A 35 5.35 1.13 7.12
C MET A 35 4.69 -0.07 6.44
N GLY A 36 3.91 -0.87 7.17
CA GLY A 36 3.08 -1.93 6.60
C GLY A 36 2.08 -1.39 5.58
N CYS A 37 1.45 -0.24 5.83
CA CYS A 37 0.55 0.45 4.90
C CYS A 37 1.22 0.89 3.60
N GLN A 38 2.55 0.80 3.49
CA GLN A 38 3.23 1.01 2.21
C GLN A 38 3.20 -0.25 1.32
N GLY A 39 2.66 -1.37 1.80
CA GLY A 39 2.48 -2.56 1.00
C GLY A 39 3.79 -3.06 0.37
N PRO A 40 3.76 -3.53 -0.89
CA PRO A 40 4.97 -3.88 -1.63
C PRO A 40 5.74 -2.66 -2.17
N ASP A 41 5.26 -1.42 -2.02
CA ASP A 41 5.84 -0.24 -2.70
C ASP A 41 7.28 0.06 -2.32
N PHE A 42 7.71 -0.31 -1.11
CA PHE A 42 9.11 -0.14 -0.70
C PHE A 42 10.09 -0.83 -1.67
N LEU A 43 9.65 -1.85 -2.40
CA LEU A 43 10.43 -2.57 -3.40
C LEU A 43 10.80 -1.70 -4.60
N PHE A 44 9.97 -0.71 -4.96
CA PHE A 44 10.25 0.23 -6.05
C PHE A 44 11.37 1.22 -5.72
N TYR A 45 11.68 1.38 -4.44
CA TYR A 45 12.76 2.25 -3.97
C TYR A 45 14.11 1.54 -3.90
N HIS A 46 14.15 0.22 -3.98
CA HIS A 46 15.41 -0.52 -3.93
C HIS A 46 16.36 -0.02 -5.01
N ASN A 47 17.54 0.42 -4.58
CA ASN A 47 18.55 0.99 -5.43
C ASN A 47 18.09 2.22 -6.24
N PHE A 48 17.25 3.10 -5.67
CA PHE A 48 16.66 4.27 -6.36
C PHE A 48 17.66 5.29 -6.96
N LEU A 49 18.95 5.21 -6.61
CA LEU A 49 19.98 6.11 -7.13
C LEU A 49 20.29 5.80 -8.61
N PRO A 50 20.39 6.80 -9.50
CA PRO A 50 20.35 6.61 -10.95
C PRO A 50 21.51 5.79 -11.53
N TRP A 51 22.60 5.62 -10.80
CA TRP A 51 23.75 4.80 -11.21
C TRP A 51 23.61 3.32 -10.85
N LYS A 52 22.67 2.96 -9.97
CA LYS A 52 22.36 1.57 -9.66
C LYS A 52 21.28 1.09 -10.66
N LYS A 53 21.55 -0.01 -11.36
CA LYS A 53 20.70 -0.53 -12.45
C LYS A 53 19.92 -1.80 -12.11
N ASP A 54 20.07 -2.30 -10.89
CA ASP A 54 19.43 -3.54 -10.48
C ASP A 54 17.97 -3.31 -10.11
N THR A 55 17.08 -3.79 -10.99
CA THR A 55 15.63 -3.63 -10.87
C THR A 55 14.92 -4.86 -10.31
N ARG A 56 15.63 -5.87 -9.80
CA ARG A 56 15.00 -7.15 -9.37
C ARG A 56 13.89 -6.97 -8.34
N MET A 57 14.09 -6.10 -7.36
CA MET A 57 13.09 -5.82 -6.32
C MET A 57 11.92 -5.02 -6.89
N SER A 58 12.20 -4.03 -7.75
CA SER A 58 11.13 -3.29 -8.47
C SER A 58 10.29 -4.22 -9.35
N LEU A 59 10.90 -5.20 -10.03
CA LEU A 59 10.16 -6.21 -10.79
C LEU A 59 9.31 -7.07 -9.88
N LEU A 60 9.83 -7.52 -8.73
CA LEU A 60 9.03 -8.24 -7.73
C LEU A 60 7.86 -7.38 -7.23
N GLY A 61 8.09 -6.09 -7.00
CA GLY A 61 7.04 -5.13 -6.66
C GLY A 61 5.92 -5.14 -7.70
N SER A 62 6.26 -4.98 -8.98
CA SER A 62 5.27 -5.05 -10.07
C SER A 62 4.50 -6.37 -10.10
N GLU A 63 5.20 -7.50 -9.98
CA GLU A 63 4.55 -8.82 -9.96
C GLU A 63 3.57 -8.97 -8.77
N MET A 64 3.96 -8.51 -7.58
CA MET A 64 3.10 -8.55 -6.38
C MET A 64 1.83 -7.69 -6.52
N HIS A 65 1.85 -6.64 -7.34
CA HIS A 65 0.69 -5.78 -7.60
C HIS A 65 -0.30 -6.37 -8.61
N GLN A 66 0.14 -7.31 -9.46
CA GLN A 66 -0.66 -7.83 -10.57
C GLN A 66 -1.04 -9.31 -10.42
N HIS A 67 -0.19 -10.10 -9.77
CA HIS A 67 -0.31 -11.55 -9.70
C HIS A 67 -0.30 -12.02 -8.26
N HIS A 68 -1.01 -13.13 -7.99
CA HIS A 68 -1.07 -13.78 -6.69
C HIS A 68 -1.41 -12.84 -5.52
N CYS A 69 -2.10 -11.72 -5.77
CA CYS A 69 -2.25 -10.63 -4.82
C CYS A 69 -2.91 -11.08 -3.51
N GLY A 70 -3.99 -11.86 -3.60
CA GLY A 70 -4.67 -12.41 -2.43
C GLY A 70 -3.86 -13.52 -1.76
N GLU A 71 -3.18 -14.35 -2.55
CA GLU A 71 -2.36 -15.46 -2.06
C GLU A 71 -1.14 -14.95 -1.26
N VAL A 72 -0.46 -13.92 -1.77
CA VAL A 72 0.64 -13.22 -1.10
C VAL A 72 0.21 -12.67 0.27
N ILE A 73 -0.96 -12.05 0.34
CA ILE A 73 -1.50 -11.50 1.59
C ILE A 73 -1.84 -12.63 2.56
N MET A 74 -2.49 -13.69 2.08
CA MET A 74 -2.83 -14.85 2.91
C MET A 74 -1.58 -15.54 3.46
N ASP A 75 -0.55 -15.77 2.63
CA ASP A 75 0.72 -16.35 3.06
C ASP A 75 1.40 -15.50 4.13
N MET A 76 1.34 -14.16 4.01
CA MET A 76 1.86 -13.26 5.03
C MET A 76 1.09 -13.40 6.34
N LEU A 77 -0.24 -13.42 6.30
CA LEU A 77 -1.10 -13.56 7.47
C LEU A 77 -0.93 -14.93 8.14
N ASP A 78 -0.79 -16.00 7.37
CA ASP A 78 -0.56 -17.37 7.85
C ASP A 78 0.70 -17.47 8.70
N THR A 79 1.74 -16.67 8.38
CA THR A 79 2.96 -16.70 9.19
C THR A 79 2.72 -16.26 10.64
N LEU A 80 1.65 -15.49 10.90
CA LEU A 80 1.27 -15.04 12.24
C LEU A 80 0.56 -16.14 13.06
N GLU A 81 0.14 -17.23 12.42
CA GLU A 81 -0.51 -18.36 13.06
C GLU A 81 0.46 -19.19 13.91
N GLY A 82 0.01 -19.62 15.10
CA GLY A 82 0.67 -20.68 15.88
C GLY A 82 2.09 -20.42 16.39
N GLN A 83 2.63 -19.20 16.24
CA GLN A 83 4.02 -18.94 16.62
C GLN A 83 4.19 -18.76 18.13
N ALA A 84 5.28 -19.30 18.68
CA ALA A 84 5.71 -19.09 20.06
C ALA A 84 6.71 -17.91 20.16
N ALA A 85 6.43 -16.80 19.46
CA ALA A 85 7.26 -15.61 19.57
C ALA A 85 6.86 -14.80 20.81
N PRO A 86 7.79 -14.02 21.41
CA PRO A 86 7.42 -13.10 22.48
C PRO A 86 6.28 -12.19 22.03
N GLN A 87 5.27 -12.02 22.88
CA GLN A 87 4.03 -11.29 22.57
C GLN A 87 4.29 -9.92 21.91
N SER A 88 5.36 -9.22 22.30
CA SER A 88 5.77 -7.95 21.72
C SER A 88 6.21 -8.06 20.24
N LYS A 89 6.99 -9.08 19.86
CA LYS A 89 7.44 -9.26 18.47
C LYS A 89 6.30 -9.68 17.55
N GLN A 90 5.35 -10.46 18.06
CA GLN A 90 4.14 -10.83 17.33
C GLN A 90 3.28 -9.62 17.05
N GLN A 91 3.17 -8.69 18.00
CA GLN A 91 2.39 -7.47 17.80
C GLN A 91 2.96 -6.60 16.67
N PHE A 92 4.30 -6.44 16.58
CA PHE A 92 4.91 -5.72 15.46
C PHE A 92 4.64 -6.39 14.11
N ALA A 93 4.72 -7.73 14.04
CA ALA A 93 4.42 -8.47 12.81
C ALA A 93 2.94 -8.35 12.43
N LEU A 94 2.03 -8.44 13.42
CA LEU A 94 0.60 -8.27 13.22
C LEU A 94 0.28 -6.89 12.62
N VAL A 95 0.74 -5.80 13.25
CA VAL A 95 0.41 -4.47 12.75
C VAL A 95 1.04 -4.18 11.39
N TYR A 96 2.23 -4.73 11.10
CA TYR A 96 2.81 -4.65 9.76
C TYR A 96 1.92 -5.35 8.73
N ALA A 97 1.52 -6.60 8.98
CA ALA A 97 0.70 -7.39 8.07
C ALA A 97 -0.71 -6.80 7.86
N LEU A 98 -1.32 -6.23 8.92
CA LEU A 98 -2.58 -5.50 8.80
C LEU A 98 -2.42 -4.25 7.93
N GLY A 99 -1.32 -3.51 8.10
CA GLY A 99 -0.98 -2.39 7.23
C GLY A 99 -0.84 -2.84 5.77
N PHE A 100 -0.13 -3.94 5.53
CA PHE A 100 0.11 -4.49 4.19
C PHE A 100 -1.20 -4.91 3.51
N LEU A 101 -2.12 -5.54 4.25
CA LEU A 101 -3.47 -5.84 3.80
C LEU A 101 -4.25 -4.55 3.48
N LEU A 102 -4.20 -3.54 4.34
CA LEU A 102 -4.94 -2.28 4.16
C LEU A 102 -4.43 -1.46 2.97
N HIS A 103 -3.15 -1.60 2.62
CA HIS A 103 -2.63 -1.08 1.36
C HIS A 103 -3.39 -1.69 0.18
N HIS A 104 -3.37 -3.02 0.03
CA HIS A 104 -4.08 -3.73 -1.05
C HIS A 104 -5.56 -3.36 -1.17
N LEU A 105 -6.26 -3.27 -0.04
CA LEU A 105 -7.69 -2.96 -0.01
C LEU A 105 -7.99 -1.53 -0.48
N LEU A 106 -7.07 -0.59 -0.26
CA LEU A 106 -7.19 0.76 -0.80
C LEU A 106 -6.86 0.78 -2.29
N ASP A 107 -5.76 0.13 -2.68
CA ASP A 107 -5.25 0.10 -4.04
C ASP A 107 -6.26 -0.37 -5.04
N ARG A 108 -6.84 -1.53 -4.76
CA ARG A 108 -7.77 -2.20 -5.65
C ARG A 108 -9.03 -1.38 -5.94
N VAL A 109 -9.29 -0.33 -5.16
CA VAL A 109 -10.41 0.61 -5.35
C VAL A 109 -9.93 1.92 -5.97
N MET A 110 -8.81 2.48 -5.51
CA MET A 110 -8.34 3.80 -5.95
C MET A 110 -7.53 3.79 -7.25
N HIS A 111 -6.77 2.73 -7.52
CA HIS A 111 -5.87 2.71 -8.67
C HIS A 111 -6.56 2.89 -10.01
N PRO A 112 -7.73 2.29 -10.29
CA PRO A 112 -8.42 2.53 -11.57
C PRO A 112 -8.63 4.02 -11.85
N TYR A 113 -9.02 4.79 -10.83
CA TYR A 113 -9.15 6.25 -10.94
C TYR A 113 -7.80 6.92 -11.17
N VAL A 114 -6.79 6.58 -10.36
CA VAL A 114 -5.44 7.17 -10.46
C VAL A 114 -4.84 6.92 -11.84
N PHE A 115 -4.85 5.69 -12.34
CA PHE A 115 -4.33 5.34 -13.66
C PHE A 115 -5.07 6.05 -14.78
N SER A 116 -6.40 6.05 -14.74
CA SER A 116 -7.23 6.72 -15.74
C SER A 116 -6.90 8.21 -15.82
N ARG A 117 -6.86 8.90 -14.68
CA ARG A 117 -6.71 10.36 -14.63
C ARG A 117 -5.28 10.87 -14.67
N SER A 118 -4.30 10.05 -14.30
CA SER A 118 -2.89 10.45 -14.40
C SER A 118 -2.33 10.26 -15.80
N GLY A 119 -2.83 9.30 -16.57
CA GLY A 119 -2.21 8.89 -17.83
C GLY A 119 -0.77 8.37 -17.69
N SER A 120 -0.17 8.07 -18.83
CA SER A 120 1.05 7.25 -18.99
C SER A 120 2.33 8.03 -19.31
N ARG A 121 2.25 9.36 -19.43
CA ARG A 121 3.44 10.18 -19.69
C ARG A 121 4.39 10.11 -18.49
N LYS A 122 5.68 10.27 -18.79
CA LYS A 122 6.74 10.16 -17.79
C LYS A 122 6.49 11.11 -16.60
N TRP A 123 6.37 10.50 -15.42
CA TRP A 123 6.12 11.12 -14.12
C TRP A 123 4.73 11.67 -13.86
N ASP A 124 3.79 11.55 -14.78
CA ASP A 124 2.45 12.11 -14.57
C ASP A 124 1.71 11.35 -13.46
N HIS A 125 1.79 10.01 -13.46
CA HIS A 125 1.33 9.17 -12.35
C HIS A 125 1.88 9.64 -10.99
N GLN A 126 3.20 9.72 -10.87
CA GLN A 126 3.86 10.15 -9.65
C GLN A 126 3.42 11.55 -9.17
N ARG A 127 3.29 12.51 -10.10
CA ARG A 127 2.83 13.87 -9.78
C ARG A 127 1.39 13.86 -9.29
N PHE A 128 0.53 13.08 -9.95
CA PHE A 128 -0.88 12.95 -9.59
C PHE A 128 -1.04 12.47 -8.15
N GLU A 129 -0.32 11.40 -7.78
CA GLU A 129 -0.33 10.82 -6.44
C GLU A 129 0.16 11.79 -5.36
N ILE A 130 1.22 12.56 -5.65
CA ILE A 130 1.74 13.58 -4.72
C ILE A 130 0.73 14.71 -4.49
N MET A 131 0.04 15.13 -5.54
CA MET A 131 -1.01 16.14 -5.42
C MET A 131 -2.20 15.59 -4.64
N MET A 132 -2.60 14.34 -4.91
CA MET A 132 -3.66 13.66 -4.18
C MET A 132 -3.34 13.59 -2.67
N ASP A 133 -2.15 13.09 -2.31
CA ASP A 133 -1.67 13.06 -0.92
C ASP A 133 -1.73 14.44 -0.27
N THR A 134 -1.26 15.47 -0.98
CA THR A 134 -1.25 16.84 -0.45
C THR A 134 -2.67 17.32 -0.14
N LEU A 135 -3.62 17.06 -1.02
CA LEU A 135 -5.02 17.47 -0.82
C LEU A 135 -5.70 16.67 0.29
N ILE A 136 -5.47 15.36 0.34
CA ILE A 136 -6.02 14.48 1.39
C ILE A 136 -5.48 14.87 2.77
N VAL A 137 -4.16 15.02 2.91
CA VAL A 137 -3.51 15.40 4.17
C VAL A 137 -3.98 16.78 4.64
N ARG A 138 -4.12 17.74 3.72
CA ARG A 138 -4.69 19.06 4.05
C ARG A 138 -6.10 18.94 4.59
N LYS A 139 -6.98 18.14 3.97
CA LYS A 139 -8.37 17.96 4.40
C LYS A 139 -8.48 17.23 5.75
N LEU A 140 -7.74 16.14 5.92
CA LEU A 140 -7.86 15.27 7.10
C LEU A 140 -7.06 15.75 8.32
N ARG A 141 -5.91 16.41 8.11
CA ARG A 141 -4.98 16.78 9.19
C ARG A 141 -4.71 18.29 9.27
N GLY A 142 -5.07 19.08 8.27
CA GLY A 142 -4.69 20.50 8.19
C GLY A 142 -3.18 20.72 8.04
N VAL A 143 -2.47 19.70 7.55
CA VAL A 143 -1.00 19.67 7.46
C VAL A 143 -0.56 19.93 6.03
N GLU A 144 0.58 20.61 5.89
CA GLU A 144 1.21 20.91 4.61
C GLU A 144 2.36 19.93 4.33
N THR A 145 2.19 19.07 3.33
CA THR A 145 3.14 17.99 2.99
C THR A 145 4.52 18.49 2.56
N TRP A 146 4.60 19.64 1.89
CA TRP A 146 5.89 20.21 1.41
C TRP A 146 6.85 20.63 2.53
N LYS A 147 6.36 20.82 3.76
CA LYS A 147 7.14 21.18 4.95
C LYS A 147 6.99 20.19 6.10
N THR A 148 6.41 19.02 5.84
CA THR A 148 6.21 17.96 6.83
C THR A 148 6.90 16.69 6.37
N GLU A 149 7.69 16.11 7.25
CA GLU A 149 8.60 15.01 6.94
C GLU A 149 7.91 13.65 7.08
N VAL A 150 7.27 13.17 6.01
CA VAL A 150 6.53 11.89 6.04
C VAL A 150 7.40 10.68 6.40
N TRP A 151 8.70 10.74 6.08
CA TRP A 151 9.62 9.65 6.39
C TRP A 151 9.67 9.35 7.89
N LYS A 152 9.39 10.33 8.78
CA LYS A 152 9.37 10.12 10.23
C LYS A 152 8.23 9.21 10.68
N ASP A 153 7.13 9.18 9.94
CA ASP A 153 5.93 8.40 10.25
C ASP A 153 6.05 6.94 9.79
N ILE A 154 7.05 6.61 8.96
CA ILE A 154 7.31 5.26 8.43
C ILE A 154 8.72 4.71 8.75
N ASP A 155 9.62 5.51 9.32
CA ASP A 155 11.01 5.09 9.62
C ASP A 155 11.07 4.08 10.78
N ILE A 156 11.07 2.80 10.39
CA ILE A 156 11.35 1.65 11.26
C ILE A 156 12.84 1.28 11.33
N ARG A 157 13.73 2.10 10.75
CA ARG A 157 15.19 1.89 10.72
C ARG A 157 15.63 0.57 10.08
N GLY A 158 14.80 0.01 9.19
CA GLY A 158 15.02 -1.29 8.55
C GLY A 158 14.82 -2.48 9.49
N GLU A 159 14.25 -2.29 10.68
CA GLU A 159 14.08 -3.34 11.70
C GLU A 159 12.75 -4.08 11.53
N LEU A 160 12.58 -4.80 10.42
CA LEU A 160 11.41 -5.68 10.28
C LEU A 160 11.43 -6.83 11.28
N PRO A 161 10.26 -7.27 11.78
CA PRO A 161 10.15 -8.52 12.50
C PRO A 161 10.72 -9.67 11.65
N PRO A 162 11.57 -10.55 12.19
CA PRO A 162 12.12 -11.68 11.43
C PRO A 162 11.04 -12.55 10.79
N LEU A 163 9.86 -12.61 11.43
CA LEU A 163 8.69 -13.32 10.92
C LEU A 163 8.24 -12.78 9.56
N ILE A 164 8.18 -11.46 9.41
CA ILE A 164 7.80 -10.79 8.16
C ILE A 164 8.86 -10.99 7.08
N VAL A 165 10.14 -10.91 7.43
CA VAL A 165 11.23 -11.16 6.47
C VAL A 165 11.18 -12.61 5.97
N ASN A 166 10.95 -13.57 6.87
CA ASN A 166 10.78 -14.98 6.49
C ASN A 166 9.55 -15.18 5.58
N ALA A 167 8.44 -14.51 5.89
CA ALA A 167 7.24 -14.53 5.06
C ALA A 167 7.55 -14.04 3.64
N PHE A 168 8.23 -12.90 3.50
CA PHE A 168 8.63 -12.36 2.20
C PHE A 168 9.53 -13.31 1.40
N GLU A 169 10.51 -13.95 2.05
CA GLU A 169 11.37 -14.94 1.38
C GLU A 169 10.58 -16.17 0.91
N GLN A 170 9.65 -16.66 1.73
CA GLN A 170 8.78 -17.78 1.38
C GLN A 170 7.83 -17.42 0.22
N ILE A 171 7.16 -16.26 0.32
CA ILE A 171 6.28 -15.73 -0.72
C ILE A 171 7.04 -15.61 -2.05
N ALA A 172 8.23 -15.01 -2.02
CA ALA A 172 9.07 -14.90 -3.21
C ALA A 172 9.41 -16.27 -3.79
N ALA A 173 9.81 -17.23 -2.95
CA ALA A 173 10.19 -18.57 -3.39
C ALA A 173 9.02 -19.36 -4.00
N VAL A 174 7.81 -19.22 -3.45
CA VAL A 174 6.61 -19.95 -3.88
C VAL A 174 6.01 -19.34 -5.14
N HIS A 175 5.78 -18.03 -5.14
CA HIS A 175 5.02 -17.35 -6.21
C HIS A 175 5.91 -16.77 -7.31
N TYR A 176 7.16 -16.44 -6.99
CA TYR A 176 8.07 -15.73 -7.90
C TYR A 176 9.47 -16.39 -7.99
N PRO A 177 9.57 -17.71 -8.22
CA PRO A 177 10.82 -18.47 -8.04
C PRO A 177 11.99 -17.97 -8.91
N ALA A 178 11.71 -17.47 -10.11
CA ALA A 178 12.73 -16.91 -11.00
C ALA A 178 13.37 -15.62 -10.47
N LEU A 179 12.58 -14.78 -9.78
CA LEU A 179 13.07 -13.57 -9.11
C LEU A 179 13.72 -13.93 -7.78
N ALA A 180 13.10 -14.82 -7.00
CA ALA A 180 13.57 -15.25 -5.68
C ALA A 180 15.01 -15.78 -5.71
N ALA A 181 15.38 -16.53 -6.75
CA ALA A 181 16.75 -17.04 -6.94
C ALA A 181 17.83 -15.92 -7.01
N ARG A 182 17.41 -14.67 -7.25
CA ARG A 182 18.29 -13.50 -7.38
C ARG A 182 18.19 -12.55 -6.19
N ILE A 183 17.21 -12.75 -5.31
CA ILE A 183 16.94 -11.89 -4.16
C ILE A 183 17.67 -12.47 -2.94
N ARG A 184 18.30 -11.59 -2.18
CA ARG A 184 18.98 -11.93 -0.93
C ARG A 184 18.21 -11.34 0.24
N ARG A 185 18.39 -11.93 1.42
CA ARG A 185 17.74 -11.48 2.65
C ARG A 185 17.97 -9.99 2.95
N GLU A 186 19.18 -9.51 2.69
CA GLU A 186 19.55 -8.10 2.88
C GLU A 186 18.78 -7.13 1.98
N ASP A 187 18.34 -7.57 0.79
CA ASP A 187 17.65 -6.70 -0.17
C ASP A 187 16.33 -6.16 0.39
N TRP A 188 15.64 -6.94 1.23
CA TRP A 188 14.39 -6.51 1.88
C TRP A 188 14.62 -5.32 2.81
N ARG A 189 15.67 -5.40 3.64
CA ARG A 189 16.05 -4.31 4.54
C ARG A 189 16.55 -3.12 3.74
N ASP A 190 17.40 -3.36 2.75
CA ASP A 190 18.03 -2.31 1.96
C ASP A 190 16.98 -1.53 1.14
N ALA A 191 15.95 -2.20 0.60
CA ALA A 191 14.81 -1.57 -0.06
C ALA A 191 14.05 -0.61 0.88
N MET A 192 13.81 -1.01 2.13
CA MET A 192 13.17 -0.14 3.12
C MET A 192 14.04 1.06 3.51
N LEU A 193 15.34 0.84 3.72
CA LEU A 193 16.27 1.93 4.01
C LEU A 193 16.37 2.91 2.82
N ASP A 194 16.35 2.38 1.60
CA ASP A 194 16.34 3.17 0.37
C ASP A 194 15.03 3.97 0.22
N MET A 195 13.87 3.41 0.60
CA MET A 195 12.61 4.16 0.66
C MET A 195 12.71 5.34 1.63
N ILE A 196 13.23 5.13 2.85
CA ILE A 196 13.46 6.23 3.81
C ILE A 196 14.47 7.24 3.25
N GLY A 197 15.53 6.78 2.60
CA GLY A 197 16.53 7.64 1.94
C GLY A 197 15.93 8.50 0.83
N ALA A 198 15.07 7.92 -0.01
CA ALA A 198 14.38 8.62 -1.08
C ALA A 198 13.40 9.66 -0.52
N GLN A 199 12.58 9.31 0.48
CA GLN A 199 11.66 10.25 1.10
C GLN A 199 12.38 11.41 1.81
N ARG A 200 13.56 11.15 2.40
CA ARG A 200 14.45 12.21 2.91
C ARG A 200 14.99 13.08 1.78
N LEU A 201 15.32 12.53 0.62
CA LEU A 201 15.77 13.29 -0.55
C LEU A 201 14.64 14.18 -1.12
N PHE A 202 13.41 13.64 -1.18
CA PHE A 202 12.25 14.33 -1.73
C PHE A 202 11.67 15.40 -0.78
N TYR A 203 11.99 15.34 0.51
CA TYR A 203 11.71 16.44 1.43
C TYR A 203 12.62 17.65 1.15
N ASP A 204 12.16 18.60 0.34
CA ASP A 204 12.93 19.77 -0.10
C ASP A 204 12.19 21.11 0.11
N PRO A 205 11.92 21.51 1.37
CA PRO A 205 11.15 22.72 1.66
C PRO A 205 11.84 24.02 1.20
N THR A 206 13.16 24.01 1.04
CA THR A 206 13.95 25.17 0.59
C THR A 206 14.24 25.17 -0.91
N GLY A 207 14.05 24.05 -1.61
CA GLY A 207 14.40 23.88 -3.02
C GLY A 207 15.87 23.58 -3.29
N ILE A 208 16.72 23.48 -2.25
CA ILE A 208 18.16 23.28 -2.41
C ILE A 208 18.48 21.89 -2.99
N LYS A 209 17.71 20.85 -2.64
CA LYS A 209 17.97 19.50 -3.13
C LYS A 209 17.65 19.39 -4.62
N ARG A 210 16.53 19.98 -5.07
CA ARG A 210 16.21 20.06 -6.51
C ARG A 210 17.30 20.79 -7.29
N LEU A 211 17.86 21.88 -6.75
CA LEU A 211 18.97 22.59 -7.37
C LEU A 211 20.20 21.67 -7.51
N LEU A 212 20.59 20.98 -6.44
CA LEU A 212 21.74 20.07 -6.44
C LEU A 212 21.55 18.85 -7.34
N THR A 213 20.31 18.40 -7.54
CA THR A 213 19.98 17.29 -8.45
C THR A 213 19.63 17.76 -9.86
N LEU A 214 19.84 19.03 -10.21
CA LEU A 214 19.49 19.61 -11.52
C LEU A 214 18.02 19.33 -11.93
N GLY A 215 17.10 19.39 -10.97
CA GLY A 215 15.67 19.15 -11.19
C GLY A 215 15.25 17.68 -11.32
N GLN A 216 16.17 16.70 -11.28
CA GLN A 216 15.81 15.29 -11.48
C GLN A 216 14.79 14.74 -10.46
N ILE A 217 14.80 15.26 -9.23
CA ILE A 217 13.84 14.84 -8.20
C ILE A 217 12.52 15.62 -8.23
N GLU A 218 12.39 16.63 -9.09
CA GLU A 218 11.24 17.54 -9.10
C GLU A 218 9.87 16.84 -9.17
N PRO A 219 9.68 15.74 -9.93
CA PRO A 219 8.40 15.06 -9.96
C PRO A 219 8.02 14.35 -8.65
N PHE A 220 8.98 14.10 -7.75
CA PHE A 220 8.79 13.37 -6.50
C PHE A 220 8.63 14.28 -5.27
N VAL A 221 8.78 15.59 -5.44
CA VAL A 221 8.78 16.57 -4.33
C VAL A 221 7.38 17.15 -4.14
N PHE A 222 6.86 17.08 -2.92
CA PHE A 222 5.63 17.78 -2.50
C PHE A 222 5.75 19.30 -2.74
N ARG A 223 4.72 19.91 -3.33
CA ARG A 223 4.70 21.34 -3.68
C ARG A 223 3.82 22.14 -2.74
N ARG A 224 4.24 23.38 -2.50
CA ARG A 224 3.45 24.36 -1.74
C ARG A 224 2.17 24.74 -2.48
N GLU A 225 2.32 25.07 -3.75
CA GLU A 225 1.21 25.45 -4.63
C GLU A 225 0.93 24.31 -5.59
N LEU A 226 -0.35 23.97 -5.71
CA LEU A 226 -0.83 22.95 -6.63
C LEU A 226 -1.53 23.64 -7.81
N PRO A 227 -1.46 23.08 -9.03
CA PRO A 227 -2.26 23.57 -10.13
C PRO A 227 -3.76 23.41 -9.80
N ALA A 228 -4.60 24.25 -10.39
CA ALA A 228 -6.05 24.20 -10.24
C ALA A 228 -6.66 23.05 -11.06
N LEU A 229 -6.28 21.82 -10.71
CA LEU A 229 -6.80 20.57 -11.28
C LEU A 229 -7.67 19.88 -10.22
N ASP A 230 -8.79 19.30 -10.66
CA ASP A 230 -9.68 18.54 -9.80
C ASP A 230 -9.15 17.11 -9.57
N ILE A 231 -8.01 17.02 -8.87
CA ILE A 231 -7.27 15.77 -8.60
C ILE A 231 -8.10 14.80 -7.75
N LEU A 232 -9.04 15.30 -6.96
CA LEU A 232 -9.91 14.48 -6.12
C LEU A 232 -11.26 14.17 -6.79
N ASN A 233 -11.49 14.67 -8.00
CA ASN A 233 -12.78 14.61 -8.70
C ASN A 233 -13.97 15.06 -7.83
N GLU A 234 -13.81 16.12 -7.03
CA GLU A 234 -14.89 16.66 -6.17
C GLU A 234 -16.04 17.26 -6.99
N THR A 235 -15.83 17.51 -8.29
CA THR A 235 -16.91 17.90 -9.21
C THR A 235 -17.66 16.71 -9.82
N HIS A 236 -17.30 15.47 -9.47
CA HIS A 236 -17.90 14.22 -9.96
C HIS A 236 -17.99 14.17 -11.49
N ARG A 237 -16.93 14.61 -12.18
CA ARG A 237 -16.87 14.49 -13.63
C ARG A 237 -16.78 13.01 -14.02
N PRO A 238 -17.46 12.59 -15.09
CA PRO A 238 -17.26 11.27 -15.66
C PRO A 238 -15.79 11.01 -15.97
N TRP A 239 -15.31 9.82 -15.64
CA TRP A 239 -13.97 9.34 -15.98
C TRP A 239 -14.02 7.90 -16.48
N LEU A 240 -13.09 7.56 -17.37
CA LEU A 240 -13.08 6.30 -18.09
C LEU A 240 -12.53 5.16 -17.22
N ASP A 241 -13.20 4.01 -17.20
CA ASP A 241 -12.61 2.79 -16.67
C ASP A 241 -11.36 2.41 -17.49
N PRO A 242 -10.18 2.32 -16.86
CA PRO A 242 -8.94 2.12 -17.59
C PRO A 242 -8.79 0.71 -18.15
N THR A 243 -9.65 -0.24 -17.78
CA THR A 243 -9.54 -1.65 -18.20
C THR A 243 -10.41 -1.97 -19.42
N ASP A 244 -11.61 -1.40 -19.52
CA ASP A 244 -12.56 -1.70 -20.60
C ASP A 244 -12.74 -0.57 -21.63
N GLY A 245 -12.32 0.66 -21.28
CA GLY A 245 -12.37 1.83 -22.15
C GLY A 245 -13.78 2.27 -22.57
N GLN A 246 -14.82 1.80 -21.86
CA GLN A 246 -16.23 2.01 -22.19
C GLN A 246 -17.04 2.46 -20.99
N THR A 247 -16.79 1.87 -19.83
CA THR A 247 -17.49 2.21 -18.59
C THR A 247 -17.07 3.59 -18.13
N LEU A 248 -18.05 4.40 -17.75
CA LEU A 248 -17.82 5.72 -17.17
C LEU A 248 -18.21 5.70 -15.70
N HIS A 249 -17.26 6.09 -14.88
CA HIS A 249 -17.36 6.27 -13.43
C HIS A 249 -17.53 7.75 -13.11
N THR A 250 -18.07 8.10 -11.95
CA THR A 250 -18.25 9.51 -11.51
C THR A 250 -17.76 9.75 -10.09
N GLU A 251 -17.24 8.71 -9.45
CA GLU A 251 -16.76 8.68 -8.09
C GLU A 251 -15.63 9.69 -7.91
N SER A 252 -15.71 10.44 -6.82
CA SER A 252 -14.62 11.22 -6.27
C SER A 252 -13.67 10.33 -5.48
N VAL A 253 -12.49 10.85 -5.15
CA VAL A 253 -11.55 10.15 -4.26
C VAL A 253 -12.16 9.89 -2.88
N TRP A 254 -13.13 10.70 -2.43
CA TRP A 254 -13.82 10.48 -1.16
C TRP A 254 -14.86 9.36 -1.26
N ASP A 255 -15.57 9.25 -2.39
CA ASP A 255 -16.46 8.11 -2.63
C ASP A 255 -15.66 6.81 -2.71
N LEU A 256 -14.53 6.81 -3.42
CA LEU A 256 -13.62 5.67 -3.50
C LEU A 256 -13.00 5.32 -2.14
N TRP A 257 -12.71 6.33 -1.32
CA TRP A 257 -12.26 6.13 0.06
C TRP A 257 -13.32 5.43 0.90
N ASP A 258 -14.58 5.87 0.81
CA ASP A 258 -15.69 5.28 1.55
C ASP A 258 -15.99 3.85 1.07
N ILE A 259 -15.98 3.60 -0.25
CA ILE A 259 -16.08 2.26 -0.84
C ILE A 259 -14.95 1.36 -0.31
N ALA A 260 -13.71 1.86 -0.30
CA ALA A 260 -12.58 1.10 0.23
C ALA A 260 -12.74 0.80 1.73
N LEU A 261 -13.26 1.73 2.53
CA LEU A 261 -13.55 1.47 3.95
C LEU A 261 -14.67 0.43 4.13
N GLU A 262 -15.76 0.55 3.37
CA GLU A 262 -16.87 -0.41 3.37
C GLU A 262 -16.40 -1.83 3.03
N GLU A 263 -15.45 -1.97 2.09
CA GLU A 263 -14.79 -3.24 1.80
C GLU A 263 -13.81 -3.67 2.90
N ALA A 264 -13.00 -2.75 3.42
CA ALA A 264 -11.89 -3.09 4.30
C ALA A 264 -12.30 -3.51 5.71
N ILE A 265 -13.33 -2.87 6.28
CA ILE A 265 -13.82 -3.14 7.63
C ILE A 265 -14.21 -4.61 7.83
N PRO A 266 -15.07 -5.24 7.00
CA PRO A 266 -15.41 -6.65 7.16
C PRO A 266 -14.21 -7.58 6.93
N VAL A 267 -13.32 -7.25 5.99
CA VAL A 267 -12.10 -8.05 5.71
C VAL A 267 -11.18 -8.07 6.92
N VAL A 268 -10.79 -6.90 7.44
CA VAL A 268 -9.89 -6.78 8.59
C VAL A 268 -10.51 -7.40 9.84
N ARG A 269 -11.83 -7.22 10.05
CA ARG A 269 -12.54 -7.89 11.14
C ARG A 269 -12.42 -9.42 11.05
N ALA A 270 -12.65 -10.00 9.86
CA ALA A 270 -12.55 -11.44 9.66
C ALA A 270 -11.12 -11.94 9.92
N VAL A 271 -10.11 -11.21 9.43
CA VAL A 271 -8.69 -11.52 9.69
C VAL A 271 -8.36 -11.46 11.18
N LEU A 272 -8.80 -10.42 11.90
CA LEU A 272 -8.57 -10.32 13.34
C LEU A 272 -9.27 -11.45 14.11
N VAL A 273 -10.51 -11.80 13.76
CA VAL A 273 -11.24 -12.91 14.37
C VAL A 273 -10.50 -14.23 14.14
N TRP A 274 -10.03 -14.48 12.92
CA TRP A 274 -9.23 -15.66 12.59
C TRP A 274 -7.91 -15.71 13.38
N LEU A 275 -7.11 -14.64 13.34
CA LEU A 275 -5.79 -14.62 13.97
C LEU A 275 -5.86 -14.69 15.50
N ARG A 276 -6.96 -14.22 16.12
CA ARG A 276 -7.20 -14.28 17.57
C ARG A 276 -7.83 -15.59 18.03
N ALA A 277 -8.25 -16.46 17.12
CA ALA A 277 -8.82 -17.75 17.49
C ALA A 277 -7.75 -18.62 18.18
N GLU A 278 -8.09 -19.18 19.34
CA GLU A 278 -7.22 -20.12 20.06
C GLU A 278 -7.19 -21.48 19.35
N ASP A 279 -6.06 -22.20 19.45
CA ASP A 279 -5.97 -23.55 18.91
C ASP A 279 -6.89 -24.52 19.67
N SER A 280 -7.65 -25.28 18.89
CA SER A 280 -8.82 -26.11 19.26
C SER A 280 -8.58 -27.21 20.30
N SER A 281 -7.47 -27.23 21.02
CA SER A 281 -7.21 -28.18 22.11
C SER A 281 -8.09 -27.98 23.35
N GLN A 282 -8.87 -26.89 23.43
CA GLN A 282 -9.87 -26.65 24.49
C GLN A 282 -11.32 -26.55 23.99
N GLN A 283 -11.58 -26.72 22.69
CA GLN A 283 -12.92 -26.57 22.08
C GLN A 283 -13.74 -27.88 22.02
N GLU A 284 -13.42 -28.89 22.83
CA GLU A 284 -14.26 -30.11 22.90
C GLU A 284 -15.67 -29.88 23.50
N LEU A 285 -15.98 -28.68 24.00
CA LEU A 285 -17.26 -28.36 24.64
C LEU A 285 -18.23 -27.47 23.85
N ASN A 286 -17.86 -26.91 22.69
CA ASN A 286 -18.76 -26.03 21.92
C ASN A 286 -18.77 -26.38 20.41
N ARG A 287 -19.67 -27.30 20.01
CA ARG A 287 -19.76 -27.84 18.63
C ARG A 287 -20.28 -26.86 17.56
N GLU A 288 -20.63 -25.63 17.93
CA GLU A 288 -21.25 -24.64 17.01
C GLU A 288 -20.31 -23.51 16.58
N ALA A 289 -19.15 -23.32 17.24
CA ALA A 289 -18.20 -22.28 16.85
C ALA A 289 -17.42 -22.70 15.58
N PRO A 290 -17.18 -21.79 14.62
CA PRO A 290 -16.35 -22.11 13.46
C PRO A 290 -14.92 -22.44 13.90
N SER A 291 -14.37 -23.49 13.32
CA SER A 291 -12.95 -23.84 13.49
C SER A 291 -12.04 -22.73 12.95
N ARG A 292 -10.80 -22.68 13.45
CA ARG A 292 -9.76 -21.75 12.96
C ARG A 292 -9.58 -21.81 11.44
N ASN A 293 -9.60 -23.02 10.86
CA ASN A 293 -9.52 -23.21 9.41
C ASN A 293 -10.71 -22.60 8.67
N GLN A 294 -11.93 -22.74 9.21
CA GLN A 294 -13.11 -22.10 8.61
C GLN A 294 -13.04 -20.57 8.70
N LEU A 295 -12.48 -20.02 9.79
CA LEU A 295 -12.25 -18.58 9.92
C LEU A 295 -11.20 -18.09 8.92
N ARG A 296 -10.12 -18.86 8.72
CA ARG A 296 -9.11 -18.61 7.67
C ARG A 296 -9.72 -18.59 6.29
N GLU A 297 -10.52 -19.60 5.95
CA GLU A 297 -11.21 -19.70 4.65
C GLU A 297 -12.16 -18.52 4.43
N ALA A 298 -12.91 -18.12 5.47
CA ALA A 298 -13.78 -16.95 5.40
C ALA A 298 -12.99 -15.65 5.16
N ALA A 299 -11.84 -15.47 5.83
CA ALA A 299 -10.96 -14.32 5.59
C ALA A 299 -10.38 -14.33 4.16
N ALA A 300 -9.92 -15.49 3.68
CA ALA A 300 -9.38 -15.65 2.33
C ALA A 300 -10.42 -15.31 1.24
N LEU A 301 -11.68 -15.73 1.42
CA LEU A 301 -12.78 -15.41 0.51
C LEU A 301 -13.06 -13.90 0.45
N LEU A 302 -12.99 -13.20 1.58
CA LEU A 302 -13.20 -11.76 1.65
C LEU A 302 -12.04 -10.95 1.07
N ILE A 303 -10.79 -11.41 1.31
CA ILE A 303 -9.60 -10.80 0.72
C ILE A 303 -9.67 -10.95 -0.80
N GLY A 304 -9.86 -12.18 -1.29
CA GLY A 304 -9.92 -12.51 -2.71
C GLY A 304 -8.60 -12.27 -3.45
N ASN A 305 -8.44 -12.89 -4.62
CA ASN A 305 -7.25 -12.69 -5.46
C ASN A 305 -7.46 -11.56 -6.46
N ARG A 306 -7.50 -10.31 -5.98
CA ARG A 306 -7.75 -9.11 -6.81
C ARG A 306 -6.47 -8.32 -7.04
N SER A 307 -6.22 -7.85 -8.26
CA SER A 307 -5.06 -7.00 -8.57
C SER A 307 -5.12 -5.67 -7.82
N TYR A 308 -3.96 -5.18 -7.38
CA TYR A 308 -3.82 -3.85 -6.78
C TYR A 308 -4.14 -2.77 -7.82
N GLU A 309 -3.76 -2.98 -9.09
CA GLU A 309 -3.89 -1.96 -10.14
C GLU A 309 -5.32 -1.82 -10.67
N THR A 310 -5.99 -2.93 -10.94
CA THR A 310 -7.30 -2.92 -11.61
C THR A 310 -8.48 -3.15 -10.66
N GLY A 311 -8.22 -3.75 -9.49
CA GLY A 311 -9.28 -4.23 -8.61
C GLY A 311 -10.05 -5.44 -9.14
N LEU A 312 -9.69 -5.98 -10.30
CA LEU A 312 -10.34 -7.16 -10.89
C LEU A 312 -9.63 -8.44 -10.43
N PRO A 313 -10.28 -9.62 -10.54
CA PRO A 313 -9.63 -10.90 -10.24
C PRO A 313 -8.34 -11.06 -11.06
N CYS A 314 -7.24 -11.46 -10.42
CA CYS A 314 -5.95 -11.66 -11.08
C CYS A 314 -6.07 -12.66 -12.26
N GLU A 315 -6.97 -13.64 -12.15
CA GLU A 315 -7.23 -14.66 -13.17
C GLU A 315 -7.86 -14.07 -14.45
N SER A 316 -8.45 -12.87 -14.38
CA SER A 316 -9.01 -12.19 -15.55
C SER A 316 -7.94 -11.69 -16.52
N ASN A 317 -6.69 -11.54 -16.06
CA ASN A 317 -5.59 -10.90 -16.80
C ASN A 317 -5.95 -9.50 -17.33
N ALA A 318 -6.90 -8.81 -16.69
CA ALA A 318 -7.23 -7.44 -17.01
C ALA A 318 -6.03 -6.53 -16.72
N THR A 319 -5.77 -5.59 -17.62
CA THR A 319 -4.69 -4.62 -17.50
C THR A 319 -5.19 -3.21 -17.74
N ILE A 320 -4.46 -2.22 -17.22
CA ILE A 320 -4.69 -0.80 -17.51
C ILE A 320 -4.30 -0.54 -18.96
N GLN A 321 -5.28 -0.20 -19.81
CA GLN A 321 -5.10 -0.01 -21.26
C GLN A 321 -5.57 1.36 -21.76
N TYR A 322 -6.46 2.02 -21.02
CA TYR A 322 -7.09 3.27 -21.41
C TYR A 322 -6.82 4.37 -20.38
N GLU A 323 -6.76 5.62 -20.83
CA GLU A 323 -6.52 6.79 -20.01
C GLU A 323 -7.41 7.97 -20.43
N ASP A 324 -7.82 8.77 -19.46
CA ASP A 324 -8.49 10.08 -19.61
C ASP A 324 -7.76 11.13 -18.76
N PRO A 325 -6.53 11.51 -19.16
CA PRO A 325 -5.64 12.27 -18.31
C PRO A 325 -6.16 13.68 -18.01
N ILE A 326 -6.03 14.11 -16.75
CA ILE A 326 -6.47 15.44 -16.27
C ILE A 326 -5.58 16.59 -16.75
N TRP A 327 -4.42 16.28 -17.34
CA TRP A 327 -3.45 17.31 -17.73
C TRP A 327 -3.96 18.14 -18.89
N PRO A 328 -3.74 19.47 -18.89
CA PRO A 328 -3.98 20.26 -20.09
C PRO A 328 -3.16 19.68 -21.24
N SER A 329 -3.76 19.61 -22.43
CA SER A 329 -3.00 19.35 -23.64
C SER A 329 -1.93 20.43 -23.75
N LEU A 330 -0.66 20.02 -23.73
CA LEU A 330 0.42 20.91 -24.13
C LEU A 330 0.08 21.28 -25.58
N SER A 331 -0.31 22.53 -25.82
CA SER A 331 -0.28 23.09 -27.16
C SER A 331 1.15 22.94 -27.65
N LEU A 332 1.35 22.02 -28.59
CA LEU A 332 2.63 21.70 -29.23
C LEU A 332 3.33 22.94 -29.77
#